data_AF-A0A2I0DBT0-F1
#
_entry.id   AF-A0A2I0DBT0-F1
#
_cell.length_a   1.000
_cell.length_b   1.000
_cell.length_c   1.000
_cell.angle_alpha   90.00
_cell.angle_beta   90.00
_cell.angle_gamma   90.00
#
_symmetry.space_group_name_H-M   'P 1'
#
loop_
_entity.id
_entity.type
_entity.pdbx_description
1 polymer ?
#
loop_
_entity_poly.entity_id
_entity_poly.type
_entity_poly.pdbx_seq_one_letter_code
_entity_poly.pdbx_strand_id
1 'polypeptide(L)' 'MKVLYYYWSSTENNNNNAWKQNFNNGNQNNNNKNNTNNVRAVRAFQTFLIEGGIFAAFFNAIFLW' A
#
# COMPACT_ATOMS: atom_id res chain seq x y z
N MET A 1 24.70 9.77 -9.63
CA MET A 1 24.37 8.71 -8.66
C MET A 1 22.88 8.82 -8.34
N LYS A 2 22.05 7.83 -8.70
CA LYS A 2 20.60 7.87 -8.43
C LYS A 2 20.37 7.27 -7.05
N VAL A 3 20.03 8.08 -6.05
CA VAL A 3 19.73 7.57 -4.71
C VAL A 3 18.46 6.71 -4.80
N LEU A 4 18.58 5.44 -4.45
CA LEU A 4 17.47 4.48 -4.45
C LEU A 4 16.77 4.55 -3.09
N TYR A 5 15.58 5.15 -3.05
CA TYR A 5 14.78 5.22 -1.84
C TYR A 5 13.80 4.04 -1.80
N TYR A 6 13.96 3.18 -0.79
CA TYR A 6 13.02 2.13 -0.49
C TYR A 6 11.97 2.64 0.49
N TYR A 7 10.71 2.25 0.25
CA TYR A 7 9.57 2.58 1.09
C TYR A 7 8.95 1.31 1.65
N TRP A 8 8.57 1.31 2.92
CA TRP A 8 7.86 0.19 3.53
C TRP A 8 6.48 -0.03 2.90
N SER A 9 6.11 -1.30 2.74
CA SER A 9 4.74 -1.76 2.49
C SER A 9 4.14 -2.29 3.79
N SER A 10 2.81 -2.25 3.90
CA SER A 10 2.07 -2.88 5.01
C SER A 10 2.08 -4.41 4.97
N THR A 11 2.66 -5.01 3.92
CA THR A 11 2.77 -6.47 3.79
C THR A 11 3.92 -7.01 4.63
N GLU A 12 3.61 -7.94 5.54
CA GLU A 12 4.59 -8.70 6.30
C GLU A 12 5.21 -9.82 5.44
N ASN A 13 6.51 -10.07 5.60
CA ASN A 13 7.19 -11.22 4.99
C ASN A 13 7.38 -12.37 5.99
N ASN A 14 7.81 -12.05 7.22
CA ASN A 14 7.91 -12.97 8.34
C ASN A 14 8.05 -12.17 9.66
N ASN A 15 8.21 -12.85 10.79
CA ASN A 15 8.30 -12.23 12.11
C ASN A 15 9.32 -11.07 12.19
N ASN A 16 10.44 -11.19 11.46
CA ASN A 16 11.54 -10.22 11.49
C ASN A 16 11.56 -9.27 10.29
N ASN A 17 10.91 -9.59 9.17
CA ASN A 17 11.03 -8.87 7.90
C ASN A 17 9.69 -8.36 7.37
N ALA A 18 9.71 -7.19 6.74
CA ALA A 18 8.59 -6.61 5.99
C ALA A 18 8.99 -6.33 4.53
N TRP A 19 8.00 -6.17 3.65
CA TRP A 19 8.23 -5.84 2.25
C TRP A 19 8.51 -4.35 2.05
N LYS A 20 9.40 -4.04 1.10
CA LYS A 20 9.73 -2.68 0.69
C LYS A 20 9.73 -2.54 -0.83
N GLN A 21 9.26 -1.39 -1.30
CA GLN A 21 9.18 -1.03 -2.71
C GLN A 21 10.15 0.10 -3.02
N ASN A 22 10.86 -0.03 -4.14
CA ASN A 22 11.55 1.08 -4.76
C ASN A 22 10.71 1.63 -5.91
N PHE A 23 10.26 2.88 -5.79
CA PHE A 23 9.45 3.54 -6.83
C PHE A 23 10.30 4.07 -8.00
N ASN A 24 11.62 4.18 -7.86
CA ASN A 24 12.49 4.70 -8.93
C ASN A 24 12.74 3.68 -10.04
N ASN A 25 12.65 2.38 -9.74
CA ASN A 25 12.95 1.30 -10.69
C ASN A 25 12.03 0.08 -10.56
N GLY A 26 11.01 0.12 -9.70
CA GLY A 26 10.06 -0.98 -9.52
C GLY A 26 10.57 -2.14 -8.66
N ASN A 27 11.82 -2.13 -8.18
CA ASN A 27 12.37 -3.25 -7.42
C ASN A 27 11.62 -3.50 -6.10
N GLN A 28 11.31 -4.76 -5.82
CA GLN A 28 10.67 -5.24 -4.59
C GLN A 28 11.60 -6.17 -3.84
N ASN A 29 11.72 -5.98 -2.52
CA ASN A 29 12.48 -6.88 -1.66
C ASN A 29 11.89 -6.87 -0.24
N ASN A 30 12.32 -7.78 0.62
CA ASN A 30 12.05 -7.72 2.05
C ASN A 30 13.29 -7.26 2.83
N ASN A 31 13.09 -6.71 4.02
CA ASN A 31 14.17 -6.30 4.92
C ASN A 31 13.70 -6.34 6.38
N ASN A 32 14.65 -6.34 7.32
CA ASN A 32 14.36 -6.37 8.75
C ASN A 32 13.49 -5.16 9.17
N LYS A 33 12.42 -5.41 9.94
CA LYS A 33 11.46 -4.41 10.45
C LYS A 33 12.13 -3.31 11.29
N ASN A 34 13.31 -3.57 11.85
CA ASN A 34 14.09 -2.60 12.64
C ASN A 34 14.87 -1.58 11.78
N ASN A 35 14.85 -1.70 10.44
CA ASN A 35 15.56 -0.76 9.57
C ASN A 35 14.76 0.52 9.31
N THR A 36 15.48 1.64 9.22
CA THR A 36 14.94 2.97 8.97
C THR A 36 14.68 3.22 7.48
N ASN A 37 13.78 2.46 6.85
CA ASN A 37 13.30 2.81 5.51
C ASN A 37 12.23 3.91 5.57
N ASN A 38 12.03 4.58 4.42
CA ASN A 38 11.02 5.63 4.32
C ASN A 38 9.60 5.06 4.39
N VAL A 39 8.66 5.87 4.84
CA VAL A 39 7.22 5.57 4.83
C VAL A 39 6.49 6.58 3.95
N ARG A 40 5.41 6.16 3.29
CA ARG A 40 4.54 7.03 2.50
C ARG A 40 3.10 6.71 2.86
N ALA A 41 2.31 7.74 3.16
CA ALA A 41 0.87 7.59 3.34
C ALA A 41 0.19 7.35 1.99
N VAL A 42 -0.75 6.41 1.95
CA VAL A 42 -1.60 6.14 0.78
C VAL A 42 -3.04 6.50 1.15
N ARG A 43 -3.68 7.34 0.33
CA ARG A 43 -5.07 7.76 0.50
C ARG A 43 -5.87 7.26 -0.70
N ALA A 44 -6.96 6.56 -0.44
CA ALA A 44 -7.97 6.29 -1.47
C ALA A 44 -8.84 7.53 -1.69
N PHE A 45 -9.11 7.86 -2.95
CA PHE A 45 -10.10 8.87 -3.31
C PHE A 45 -11.36 8.17 -3.81
N GLN A 46 -12.51 8.55 -3.28
CA GLN A 46 -13.80 8.12 -3.82
C GLN A 46 -14.16 9.06 -4.97
N THR A 47 -14.26 8.54 -6.18
CA THR A 47 -14.86 9.27 -7.31
C THR A 47 -16.36 9.00 -7.31
N PHE A 48 -17.15 9.98 -6.88
CA PHE A 48 -18.60 9.91 -6.99
C PHE A 48 -18.99 10.33 -8.41
N LEU A 49 -19.41 9.37 -9.24
CA LEU A 49 -20.02 9.67 -10.53
C LEU A 49 -21.45 10.13 -10.26
N ILE A 50 -21.75 11.40 -10.55
CA ILE A 50 -23.10 11.93 -10.36
C ILE A 50 -23.89 11.71 -11.65
N GLU A 51 -25.08 11.14 -11.45
CA GLU A 51 -26.20 10.94 -12.38
C GLU A 51 -26.10 9.73 -13.31
N GLY A 52 -26.95 8.73 -13.00
CA GLY A 52 -27.19 7.53 -13.80
C GLY A 52 -26.58 6.23 -13.26
N GLY A 53 -25.64 6.30 -12.32
CA GLY A 53 -24.92 5.12 -11.80
C GLY A 53 -25.26 4.80 -10.36
N ILE A 54 -26.30 3.99 -10.13
CA ILE A 54 -26.72 3.44 -8.82
C ILE A 54 -25.70 2.50 -8.14
N PHE A 55 -24.39 2.74 -8.25
CA PHE A 55 -23.35 2.00 -7.52
C PHE A 55 -22.35 2.96 -6.87
N ALA A 56 -22.87 3.91 -6.09
CA ALA A 56 -22.06 4.62 -5.12
C ALA A 56 -22.00 3.83 -3.80
N ALA A 57 -20.85 3.19 -3.57
CA ALA A 57 -20.44 2.60 -2.30
C ALA A 57 -21.37 1.55 -1.65
N PHE A 58 -21.59 0.42 -2.33
CA PHE A 58 -21.86 -0.81 -1.60
C PHE A 58 -20.53 -1.32 -1.02
N PHE A 59 -20.21 -0.92 0.22
CA PHE A 59 -19.46 -1.82 1.09
C PHE A 59 -20.34 -3.05 1.30
N ASN A 60 -20.25 -4.04 0.43
CA ASN A 60 -20.75 -5.38 0.73
C ASN A 60 -19.86 -5.96 1.83
N ALA A 61 -20.17 -5.58 3.07
CA ALA A 61 -19.77 -6.27 4.27
C ALA A 61 -20.98 -6.37 5.21
N ILE A 62 -22.09 -6.91 4.69
CA ILE A 62 -22.62 -8.11 5.32
C ILE A 62 -21.60 -9.21 4.99
N PHE A 63 -20.61 -9.38 5.85
CA PHE A 63 -19.94 -10.65 6.01
C PHE A 63 -19.88 -10.90 7.50
N LEU A 64 -20.76 -11.80 7.94
CA LEU A 64 -20.61 -12.57 9.15
C LEU A 64 -19.20 -13.18 9.16
N TRP A 65 -18.39 -12.73 10.10
CA TRP A 65 -17.90 -13.58 11.19
C TRP A 65 -17.61 -12.71 12.41
#